data_AF-A0A0V0GVX3-F1
#
_entry.id   AF-A0A0V0GVX3-F1
#
_cell.length_a   1.000
_cell.length_b   1.000
_cell.length_c   1.000
_cell.angle_alpha   90.00
_cell.angle_beta   90.00
_cell.angle_gamma   90.00
#
_symmetry.space_group_name_H-M   'P 1'
#
loop_
_entity.id
_entity.type
_entity.pdbx_description
1 polymer ?
#
loop_
_entity_poly.entity_id
_entity_poly.type
_entity_poly.pdbx_seq_one_letter_code
_entity_poly.pdbx_strand_id
1 'polypeptide(L)' 'VRRLIKGFSVVVSGVGTLSVTHILFADDTLVLCDADETQLDYLGQVLTWFRVVSGLKFNLGKCEIFLLVQ' A
#
# COMPACT_ATOMS: atom_id res chain seq x y z
N VAL A 1 2.39 -11.08 16.08
CA VAL A 1 1.34 -10.29 15.36
C VAL A 1 1.81 -10.12 13.93
N ARG A 2 1.05 -10.57 12.92
CA ARG A 2 1.48 -10.49 11.51
C ARG A 2 1.37 -9.03 11.05
N ARG A 3 2.50 -8.39 10.79
CA ARG A 3 2.60 -7.03 10.22
C ARG A 3 2.29 -7.11 8.72
N LEU A 4 1.02 -7.11 8.36
CA LEU A 4 0.55 -7.09 6.97
C LEU A 4 -0.22 -5.80 6.76
N ILE A 5 0.05 -5.10 5.65
CA ILE A 5 -0.82 -4.03 5.17
C ILE A 5 -2.18 -4.66 4.85
N LYS A 6 -3.26 -4.13 5.41
CA LYS A 6 -4.62 -4.59 5.10
C LYS A 6 -5.14 -3.79 3.93
N GLY A 7 -5.40 -4.50 2.84
CA GLY A 7 -5.98 -3.94 1.63
C GLY A 7 -7.50 -3.97 1.68
N PHE A 8 -8.14 -3.53 0.60
CA PHE A 8 -9.60 -3.63 0.48
C PHE A 8 -10.01 -5.02 -0.01
N SER A 9 -11.21 -5.45 0.37
CA SER A 9 -11.76 -6.75 -0.02
C SER A 9 -12.56 -6.63 -1.31
N VAL A 10 -12.22 -7.45 -2.30
CA VAL A 10 -12.95 -7.57 -3.57
C VAL A 10 -13.61 -8.93 -3.63
N VAL A 11 -14.91 -8.96 -3.92
CA VAL A 11 -15.62 -10.21 -4.19
C VAL A 11 -15.40 -10.58 -5.65
N VAL A 12 -14.76 -11.72 -5.89
CA VAL A 12 -14.50 -12.25 -7.23
C VAL A 12 -15.33 -13.52 -7.41
N SER A 13 -16.19 -13.52 -8.44
CA SER A 13 -17.04 -14.66 -8.77
C SER A 13 -16.20 -15.93 -8.99
N GLY A 14 -16.55 -17.02 -8.31
CA GLY A 14 -15.84 -18.30 -8.38
C GLY A 14 -14.54 -18.40 -7.58
N VAL A 15 -14.06 -17.31 -6.96
CA VAL A 15 -12.79 -17.29 -6.18
C VAL A 15 -13.03 -16.87 -4.72
N GLY A 16 -14.10 -16.14 -4.43
CA GLY A 16 -14.42 -15.64 -3.09
C GLY A 16 -13.89 -14.23 -2.84
N THR A 17 -13.51 -13.91 -1.60
CA THR A 17 -13.01 -12.58 -1.24
C THR A 17 -11.49 -12.51 -1.37
N LEU A 18 -11.00 -11.58 -2.20
CA LEU A 18 -9.59 -11.29 -2.38
C LEU A 18 -9.22 -9.98 -1.68
N SER A 19 -8.12 -9.96 -0.92
CA SER A 19 -7.58 -8.70 -0.38
C SER A 19 -6.61 -8.08 -1.37
N VAL A 20 -6.89 -6.85 -1.79
CA VAL A 20 -6.07 -6.08 -2.73
C VAL A 20 -5.39 -4.94 -1.96
N THR A 21 -4.07 -5.03 -1.84
CA THR A 21 -3.24 -4.08 -1.08
C THR A 21 -2.46 -3.12 -1.96
N HIS A 22 -2.21 -3.46 -3.24
CA HIS A 22 -1.36 -2.67 -4.12
C HIS A 22 -1.87 -2.74 -5.56
N ILE A 23 -1.82 -1.62 -6.27
CA ILE A 23 -2.09 -1.52 -7.72
C ILE A 23 -0.83 -0.95 -8.37
N LEU A 24 -0.28 -1.66 -9.34
CA LEU A 24 0.92 -1.27 -10.08
C LEU A 24 0.51 -0.82 -11.49
N PHE A 25 0.93 0.39 -11.89
CA PHE A 25 0.75 0.87 -13.25
C PHE A 25 2.00 1.61 -13.74
N ALA A 26 2.70 1.04 -14.71
CA ALA A 26 3.97 1.55 -15.22
C ALA A 26 4.95 1.89 -14.08
N ASP A 27 5.23 3.18 -13.88
CA ASP A 27 6.16 3.68 -12.87
C ASP A 27 5.45 4.06 -11.54
N ASP A 28 4.11 4.05 -11.52
CA ASP A 28 3.31 4.46 -10.37
C ASP A 28 2.78 3.25 -9.59
N THR A 29 2.88 3.31 -8.26
CA THR A 29 2.35 2.29 -7.36
C THR A 29 1.38 2.93 -6.39
N LEU A 30 0.12 2.49 -6.41
CA LEU A 30 -0.90 2.88 -5.44
C LEU A 30 -0.96 1.81 -4.35
N VAL A 31 -0.76 2.23 -3.10
CA VAL A 31 -0.81 1.36 -1.93
C VAL A 31 -2.11 1.60 -1.16
N LEU A 32 -2.82 0.52 -0.86
CA LEU A 32 -4.07 0.51 -0.12
C LEU A 32 -3.81 -0.10 1.24
N CYS A 33 -4.06 0.68 2.27
CA CYS A 33 -3.90 0.32 3.68
C CYS A 33 -5.09 0.87 4.48
N ASP A 34 -5.46 0.24 5.58
CA ASP A 34 -6.37 0.90 6.52
C ASP A 34 -5.71 2.16 7.10
N ALA A 35 -6.54 3.12 7.52
CA ALA A 35 -6.15 4.26 8.34
C ALA A 35 -5.85 3.84 9.80
N ASP A 36 -4.95 2.87 9.97
CA ASP A 36 -4.44 2.37 11.24
C ASP A 36 -2.97 2.79 11.41
N GLU A 37 -2.64 3.39 12.56
CA GLU A 37 -1.28 3.90 12.83
C GLU A 37 -0.22 2.81 12.67
N THR A 38 -0.53 1.58 13.06
CA THR A 38 0.41 0.45 12.92
C THR A 38 0.67 0.09 11.46
N GLN A 39 -0.33 0.22 10.59
CA GLN A 39 -0.19 -0.03 9.16
C GLN A 39 0.56 1.10 8.45
N LEU A 40 0.32 2.35 8.85
CA LEU A 40 1.06 3.51 8.34
C LEU A 40 2.55 3.46 8.73
N ASP A 41 2.86 3.09 9.98
CA ASP A 41 4.25 2.87 10.42
C ASP A 41 4.94 1.77 9.60
N TYR A 42 4.23 0.65 9.39
CA TYR A 42 4.75 -0.45 8.58
C TYR A 42 4.97 -0.05 7.11
N LEU A 43 4.04 0.69 6.51
CA LEU A 43 4.16 1.22 5.16
C LEU A 43 5.38 2.16 5.05
N GLY A 44 5.57 3.05 6.03
CA GLY A 44 6.74 3.93 6.09
C GLY A 44 8.06 3.16 6.15
N GLN A 45 8.12 2.09 6.94
CA GLN A 45 9.28 1.20 7.00
C GLN A 45 9.54 0.51 5.65
N VAL A 46 8.52 -0.05 5.01
CA VAL A 46 8.64 -0.71 3.70
C VAL A 46 9.15 0.26 2.64
N LEU A 47 8.58 1.46 2.55
CA LEU A 47 9.02 2.49 1.59
C LEU A 47 10.45 2.94 1.85
N THR A 48 10.86 3.01 3.12
CA THR A 48 12.25 3.34 3.51
C THR A 48 13.21 2.26 3.03
N TRP A 49 12.91 0.99 3.28
CA TRP A 49 13.74 -0.12 2.80
C TRP A 49 13.77 -0.23 1.29
N PHE A 50 12.63 -0.01 0.62
CA PHE A 50 12.55 0.03 -0.83
C PHE A 50 13.48 1.11 -1.40
N ARG A 51 13.48 2.32 -0.84
CA ARG A 51 14.40 3.40 -1.22
C ARG A 51 15.86 2.96 -1.09
N VAL A 52 16.22 2.32 0.01
CA VAL A 52 17.60 1.86 0.28
C VAL A 52 18.03 0.77 -0.71
N VAL A 53 17.18 -0.22 -0.96
CA VAL A 53 17.52 -1.39 -1.79
C VAL A 53 17.48 -1.06 -3.29
N SER A 54 16.50 -0.28 -3.73
CA SER A 54 16.38 0.12 -5.15
C SER A 54 17.33 1.24 -5.55
N GLY A 55 17.87 1.99 -4.58
CA GLY A 55 18.63 3.21 -4.84
C GLY A 55 17.79 4.36 -5.43
N LEU A 56 16.47 4.18 -5.54
CA LEU A 56 15.57 5.18 -6.11
C LEU A 56 15.29 6.29 -5.10
N LYS A 57 15.31 7.54 -5.57
CA LYS A 57 14.75 8.66 -4.79
C LYS A 57 13.24 8.63 -4.91
N PHE A 58 12.57 8.06 -3.91
CA PHE A 58 11.12 8.17 -3.79
C PHE A 58 10.73 9.66 -3.68
N ASN A 59 9.98 10.13 -4.67
CA ASN A 59 9.57 11.53 -4.78
C ASN A 59 8.28 11.74 -4.00
N LEU A 60 8.41 12.03 -2.70
CA LEU A 60 7.27 12.33 -1.83
C LEU A 60 6.44 13.52 -2.33
N GLY A 61 7.04 14.45 -3.10
CA GLY A 61 6.33 15.59 -3.67
C GLY A 61 5.37 15.22 -4.81
N LYS A 62 5.43 13.99 -5.32
CA LYS A 62 4.45 13.42 -6.26
C LYS A 62 3.49 12.44 -5.59
N CYS A 63 3.67 12.13 -4.31
CA CYS A 63 2.81 11.20 -3.59
C CYS A 63 1.63 11.97 -2.99
N GLU A 64 0.42 11.54 -3.33
CA GLU A 64 -0.81 12.07 -2.75
C GLU A 64 -1.42 11.01 -1.82
N ILE A 65 -1.79 11.42 -0.61
CA ILE A 65 -2.48 10.57 0.36
C ILE A 65 -3.96 10.96 0.31
N PHE A 66 -4.79 9.98 -0.02
CA PHE A 66 -6.24 10.15 -0.06
C PHE A 66 -6.87 9.37 1.08
N LEU A 67 -7.66 10.07 1.91
CA LEU A 67 -8.57 9.40 2.82
C LEU A 67 -9.81 8.98 2.02
N LEU A 68 -9.95 7.68 1.76
CA LEU A 68 -11.19 7.15 1.21
C LEU A 68 -12.17 7.01 2.38
N VAL A 69 -13.12 7.94 2.46
CA VAL A 69 -14.28 7.78 3.33
C VAL A 69 -15.16 6.72 2.67
N GLN A 70 -15.30 5.57 3.34
CA GLN A 70 -16.11 4.45 2.86
C GLN A 70 -17.58 4.63 3.19
#